data_AF-A0A921BMQ3-F1
#
_entry.id   AF-A0A921BMQ3-F1
#
_cell.length_a   1.000
_cell.length_b   1.000
_cell.length_c   1.000
_cell.angle_alpha   90.00
_cell.angle_beta   90.00
_cell.angle_gamma   90.00
#
_symmetry.space_group_name_H-M   'P 1'
#
loop_
_entity.id
_entity.type
_entity.pdbx_description
1 polymer ?
#
loop_
_entity_poly.entity_id
_entity_poly.type
_entity_poly.pdbx_seq_one_letter_code
_entity_poly.pdbx_strand_id
1 'polypeptide(L)'
;MVEGTVVRVDKDEVLLDIGYKSEGVIPPRELPIRNGVDPSEIFAVGEKIEAVVLQREDKEGRLVLSKKRAQYERAWGGNRGDQRG
;
A
#
# COMPACT_ATOMS: atom_id res chain seq x y z
N MET A 1 -9.22 4.53 0.74
CA MET A 1 -7.87 4.16 1.20
C MET A 1 -7.93 3.48 2.56
N VAL A 2 -6.97 2.62 2.86
CA VAL A 2 -6.75 2.00 4.17
C VAL A 2 -5.34 2.36 4.65
N GLU A 3 -5.17 2.58 5.94
CA GLU A 3 -3.86 2.73 6.57
C GLU A 3 -3.37 1.37 7.05
N GLY A 4 -2.13 1.03 6.71
CA GLY A 4 -1.45 -0.18 7.15
C GLY A 4 -0.12 0.15 7.80
N THR A 5 0.24 -0.63 8.81
CA THR A 5 1.57 -0.58 9.43
C THR A 5 2.40 -1.71 8.87
N VAL A 6 3.60 -1.40 8.37
CA VAL A 6 4.54 -2.39 7.87
C VAL A 6 4.97 -3.28 9.04
N VAL A 7 4.52 -4.52 9.05
CA VAL A 7 4.92 -5.50 10.07
C VAL A 7 6.09 -6.34 9.60
N ARG A 8 6.24 -6.48 8.28
CA ARG A 8 7.33 -7.25 7.68
C ARG A 8 7.58 -6.82 6.24
N VAL A 9 8.86 -6.78 5.85
CA VAL A 9 9.32 -6.39 4.51
C VAL A 9 10.18 -7.50 3.96
N ASP A 10 9.71 -8.16 2.91
CA ASP A 10 10.49 -9.12 2.12
C ASP A 10 10.75 -8.54 0.73
N LYS A 11 11.66 -9.17 -0.03
CA LYS A 11 12.00 -8.74 -1.40
C LYS A 11 10.87 -9.03 -2.38
N ASP A 12 10.12 -10.09 -2.14
CA ASP A 12 9.03 -10.57 -2.98
C ASP A 12 7.66 -10.03 -2.56
N GLU A 13 7.53 -9.53 -1.33
CA GLU A 13 6.27 -9.02 -0.79
C GLU A 13 6.47 -8.15 0.47
N VAL A 14 5.56 -7.22 0.72
CA VAL A 14 5.52 -6.41 1.94
C VAL A 14 4.23 -6.69 2.68
N LEU A 15 4.35 -7.08 3.95
CA LEU A 15 3.23 -7.38 4.83
C LEU A 15 2.88 -6.14 5.66
N LEU A 16 1.59 -5.83 5.63
CA LEU A 16 1.00 -4.70 6.29
C LEU A 16 -0.17 -5.10 7.14
N ASP A 17 -0.10 -4.70 8.40
CA ASP A 17 -1.22 -4.78 9.31
C ASP A 17 -2.10 -3.54 9.12
N ILE A 18 -3.26 -3.73 8.51
CA ILE A 18 -4.29 -2.69 8.32
C ILE A 18 -5.34 -2.71 9.44
N GLY A 19 -5.09 -3.44 10.53
CA GLY A 19 -6.02 -3.59 11.65
C GLY A 19 -7.37 -4.25 11.31
N TYR A 20 -7.50 -4.81 10.11
CA TYR A 20 -8.65 -5.60 9.70
C TYR A 20 -8.50 -7.06 10.17
N LYS A 21 -9.55 -7.87 10.02
CA LYS A 21 -9.54 -9.32 10.33
C LYS A 21 -8.42 -10.12 9.64
N SER A 22 -7.70 -9.53 8.69
CA SER A 22 -6.65 -10.17 7.91
C SER A 22 -5.56 -9.17 7.54
N GLU A 23 -4.34 -9.69 7.41
CA GLU A 23 -3.16 -8.94 6.99
C GLU A 23 -3.19 -8.66 5.49
N GLY A 24 -2.68 -7.49 5.12
CA GLY A 24 -2.53 -7.08 3.74
C GLY A 24 -1.14 -7.36 3.21
N VAL A 25 -1.06 -7.88 2.00
CA VAL A 25 0.19 -8.08 1.28
C VAL A 25 0.25 -7.13 0.08
N ILE A 26 1.37 -6.40 -0.04
CA ILE A 26 1.68 -5.58 -1.21
C ILE A 26 2.86 -6.22 -1.94
N PRO A 27 2.64 -6.80 -3.13
CA PRO A 27 3.75 -7.29 -3.95
C PRO A 27 4.56 -6.09 -4.50
N PRO A 28 5.86 -6.26 -4.78
CA PRO A 28 6.75 -5.17 -5.22
C PRO A 28 6.29 -4.51 -6.52
N ARG A 29 5.55 -5.24 -7.36
CA ARG A 29 4.91 -4.71 -8.58
C ARG A 29 3.86 -3.62 -8.30
N GLU A 30 3.25 -3.63 -7.11
CA GLU A 30 2.25 -2.66 -6.65
C GLU A 30 2.86 -1.56 -5.76
N LEU A 31 4.16 -1.62 -5.50
CA LEU A 31 4.89 -0.56 -4.83
C LEU A 31 5.37 0.48 -5.87
N PRO A 32 5.33 1.78 -5.55
CA PRO A 32 5.86 2.84 -6.40
C PRO A 32 7.40 2.92 -6.28
N ILE A 33 8.10 1.78 -6.35
CA ILE A 33 9.56 1.69 -6.26
C ILE A 33 10.18 1.50 -7.65
N ARG A 34 11.39 2.03 -7.85
CA ARG A 34 12.14 1.84 -9.10
C ARG A 34 12.76 0.44 -9.14
N ASN A 35 12.86 -0.12 -10.35
CA ASN A 35 13.49 -1.42 -10.56
C ASN A 35 14.95 -1.36 -10.08
N GLY A 36 15.31 -2.19 -9.09
CA GLY A 36 16.65 -2.23 -8.50
C GLY A 36 16.82 -1.49 -7.16
N VAL A 37 15.74 -1.00 -6.54
CA VAL A 37 15.76 -0.52 -5.15
C VAL A 37 15.12 -1.56 -4.23
N ASP A 38 15.80 -1.94 -3.16
CA ASP A 38 15.26 -2.87 -2.18
C ASP A 38 14.10 -2.22 -1.40
N PRO A 39 12.94 -2.90 -1.26
CA PRO A 39 11.81 -2.36 -0.52
C PRO A 39 12.15 -2.10 0.95
N SER A 40 13.12 -2.80 1.54
CA SER A 40 13.59 -2.57 2.91
C SER A 40 14.27 -1.21 3.13
N GLU A 41 14.74 -0.55 2.06
CA GLU A 41 15.31 0.81 2.16
C GLU A 41 14.24 1.91 2.06
N ILE A 42 13.08 1.58 1.46
CA ILE A 42 11.97 2.52 1.28
C ILE A 42 10.91 2.35 2.38
N PHE A 43 10.77 1.13 2.91
CA PHE A 43 9.79 0.78 3.92
C PHE A 43 10.51 0.24 5.15
N ALA A 44 10.30 0.89 6.29
CA ALA A 44 10.78 0.41 7.57
C ALA A 44 9.68 -0.37 8.29
N VAL A 45 10.05 -1.45 8.99
CA VAL A 45 9.13 -2.14 9.90
C VAL A 45 8.69 -1.17 11.00
N GLY A 46 7.38 -1.11 11.25
CA GLY A 46 6.73 -0.15 12.14
C GLY A 46 6.30 1.16 11.47
N GLU A 47 6.62 1.36 10.18
CA GLU A 47 6.17 2.54 9.44
C GLU A 47 4.71 2.41 9.01
N LYS A 48 3.96 3.51 9.10
CA LYS A 48 2.58 3.58 8.60
C LYS A 48 2.56 4.08 7.16
N ILE A 49 1.89 3.33 6.30
CA ILE A 49 1.68 3.70 4.90
C ILE A 49 0.20 3.50 4.53
N GLU A 50 -0.26 4.24 3.52
CA GLU A 50 -1.58 4.01 2.96
C GLU A 50 -1.54 3.11 1.74
N ALA A 51 -2.53 2.24 1.67
CA ALA A 51 -2.75 1.35 0.56
C ALA A 51 -4.24 1.29 0.19
N VAL A 52 -4.55 0.68 -0.94
CA VAL A 52 -5.92 0.37 -1.35
C VAL A 52 -6.06 -1.14 -1.46
N VAL A 53 -7.13 -1.67 -0.88
CA VAL A 53 -7.49 -3.09 -1.03
C VAL A 53 -7.92 -3.32 -2.47
N LEU A 54 -7.12 -4.09 -3.22
CA LEU A 54 -7.46 -4.53 -4.56
C LEU A 54 -8.32 -5.79 -4.53
N GLN A 55 -7.93 -6.76 -3.70
CA GLN A 55 -8.56 -8.06 -3.65
C GLN A 55 -8.51 -8.62 -2.22
N ARG A 56 -9.57 -9.32 -1.80
CA ARG A 56 -9.71 -9.81 -0.41
C ARG A 56 -9.29 -11.26 -0.20
N GLU A 57 -9.12 -12.00 -1.30
CA GLU A 57 -8.74 -13.41 -1.30
C GLU A 57 -7.77 -13.63 -2.46
N ASP A 58 -6.47 -13.56 -2.20
CA ASP A 58 -5.47 -14.20 -3.07
C ASP A 58 -5.55 -15.74 -2.89
N LYS A 59 -4.74 -16.52 -3.62
CA LYS A 59 -4.76 -17.99 -3.57
C LYS A 59 -4.55 -18.59 -2.17
N GLU A 60 -4.00 -17.82 -1.24
CA GLU A 60 -3.77 -18.20 0.15
C GLU A 60 -4.74 -17.52 1.15
N GLY A 61 -5.77 -16.82 0.68
CA GLY A 61 -6.72 -16.11 1.54
C GLY A 61 -6.17 -14.79 2.13
N ARG A 62 -5.16 -14.21 1.49
CA ARG A 62 -4.53 -12.94 1.89
C ARG A 62 -5.14 -11.75 1.15
N LEU A 63 -5.16 -10.57 1.79
CA LEU A 63 -5.64 -9.33 1.16
C LEU A 63 -4.56 -8.74 0.27
N VAL A 64 -4.82 -8.60 -1.03
CA VAL A 64 -3.91 -7.90 -1.94
C VAL A 64 -4.14 -6.40 -1.86
N LEU A 65 -3.10 -5.69 -1.48
CA LEU A 65 -3.07 -4.25 -1.32
C LEU A 65 -2.22 -3.58 -2.42
N SER A 66 -2.50 -2.31 -2.73
CA SER A 66 -1.71 -1.53 -3.67
C SER A 66 -1.43 -0.12 -3.16
N LYS A 67 -0.14 0.21 -3.00
CA LYS A 67 0.32 1.57 -2.65
C LYS A 67 0.28 2.49 -3.87
N LYS A 68 0.54 1.96 -5.07
CA LYS A 68 0.49 2.73 -6.32
C LYS A 68 -0.88 3.38 -6.51
N ARG A 69 -1.97 2.61 -6.41
CA ARG A 69 -3.34 3.17 -6.48
C ARG A 69 -3.63 4.20 -5.38
N ALA A 70 -3.18 3.94 -4.15
CA ALA A 70 -3.35 4.87 -3.05
C ALA A 70 -2.68 6.23 -3.34
N GLN A 71 -1.47 6.22 -3.91
CA GLN A 71 -0.81 7.45 -4.35
C GLN A 71 -1.58 8.17 -5.45
N TYR A 72 -2.12 7.46 -6.44
CA TYR A 72 -2.93 8.08 -7.50
C TYR A 72 -4.19 8.73 -6.93
N GLU A 73 -4.94 8.06 -6.06
CA GLU A 73 -6.12 8.64 -5.40
C GLU A 73 -5.76 9.85 -4.53
N ARG A 74 -4.66 9.78 -3.78
CA ARG A 74 -4.17 10.91 -2.97
C ARG A 74 -3.75 12.10 -3.83
N ALA A 75 -3.04 11.85 -4.94
CA ALA A 75 -2.57 12.90 -5.84
C ALA A 75 -3.73 13.60 -6.57
N TRP A 76 -4.84 12.91 -6.81
CA TRP A 76 -6.04 13.46 -7.46
C TRP A 76 -7.13 13.97 -6.50
N GLY A 77 -7.17 13.49 -5.26
CA GLY A 77 -8.16 13.89 -4.25
C GLY A 77 -7.99 15.33 -3.74
N GLY A 78 -6.88 15.98 -4.07
CA GLY A 78 -6.56 17.35 -3.64
C GLY A 78 -7.17 18.49 -4.46
N ASN A 79 -7.96 18.22 -5.50
CA ASN A 79 -8.48 19.29 -6.38
C ASN A 79 -10.02 19.31 -6.52
N ARG A 80 -10.71 19.26 -5.38
CA ARG A 80 -12.10 19.73 -5.30
C ARG A 80 -12.23 20.73 -4.17
N GLY A 81 -12.01 22.00 -4.49
CA GLY A 81 -12.43 23.07 -3.61
C GLY A 81 -11.68 24.39 -3.71
N ASP A 82 -11.48 24.95 -4.91
CA ASP A 82 -11.66 26.40 -5.06
C ASP A 82 -11.87 26.78 -6.53
N GLN A 83 -13.11 27.14 -6.84
CA GLN A 83 -13.43 28.25 -7.75
C GLN A 83 -14.94 28.52 -7.58
N ARG A 84 -15.27 29.26 -6.52
CA ARG A 84 -16.39 30.19 -6.59
C ARG A 84 -15.89 31.38 -7.41
N GLY A 85 -16.51 31.58 -8.57
CA GLY A 85 -16.38 32.78 -9.40
C GLY A 85 -17.67 32.97 -10.15
#